data_AF-A0AAV5K3D3-F1
#
_entry.id   AF-A0AAV5K3D3-F1
#
_cell.length_a   1.000
_cell.length_b   1.000
_cell.length_c   1.000
_cell.angle_alpha   90.00
_cell.angle_beta   90.00
_cell.angle_gamma   90.00
#
_symmetry.space_group_name_H-M   'P 1'
#
loop_
_entity.id
_entity.type
_entity.pdbx_description
1 polymer ?
#
loop_
_entity_poly.entity_id
_entity_poly.type
_entity_poly.pdbx_seq_one_letter_code
_entity_poly.pdbx_strand_id
1 'polypeptide(L)'
;MEQWCIADEQTPDEELQVAMDWACGNGADCSKIQENQPCYYPNTVRHHASYAFNSYFQKLKHNGGSCYFKGAALVSDLDPSYDSCKYEFIP
;
A
#
# COMPACT_ATOMS: atom_id res chain seq x y z
N MET A 1 2.87 3.17 18.66
CA MET A 1 2.35 1.93 18.07
C MET A 1 2.63 2.01 16.59
N GLU A 2 3.19 0.97 16.01
CA GLU A 2 3.53 0.93 14.58
C GLU A 2 2.27 0.57 13.78
N GLN A 3 1.98 1.31 12.72
CA GLN A 3 0.76 1.18 11.94
C GLN A 3 1.08 1.20 10.46
N TRP A 4 0.56 0.21 9.74
CA TRP A 4 0.65 0.08 8.29
C TRP A 4 -0.73 0.22 7.65
N CYS A 5 -0.75 0.57 6.37
CA CYS A 5 -1.98 0.62 5.58
C CYS A 5 -1.96 -0.47 4.52
N ILE A 6 -2.90 -1.43 4.60
CA ILE A 6 -2.98 -2.55 3.67
C ILE A 6 -4.33 -2.55 2.94
N ALA A 7 -4.38 -3.21 1.78
CA ALA A 7 -5.63 -3.36 1.04
C ALA A 7 -6.63 -4.22 1.82
N ASP A 8 -7.92 -3.86 1.74
CA ASP A 8 -8.99 -4.69 2.27
C ASP A 8 -9.20 -5.91 1.36
N GLU A 9 -9.25 -7.10 1.97
CA GLU A 9 -9.46 -8.37 1.25
C GLU A 9 -10.83 -8.47 0.57
N GLN A 10 -11.82 -7.72 1.06
CA GLN A 10 -13.18 -7.71 0.54
C GLN A 10 -13.37 -6.75 -0.65
N THR A 11 -12.41 -5.85 -0.89
CA THR A 11 -12.50 -4.91 -2.00
C THR A 11 -12.21 -5.60 -3.34
N PRO A 12 -13.04 -5.39 -4.38
CA PRO A 12 -12.80 -5.91 -5.72
C PRO A 12 -11.48 -5.39 -6.32
N ASP A 13 -10.79 -6.24 -7.08
CA ASP A 13 -9.50 -5.88 -7.70
C ASP A 13 -9.59 -4.64 -8.60
N GLU A 14 -10.71 -4.39 -9.27
CA GLU A 14 -10.92 -3.19 -10.09
C GLU A 14 -10.88 -1.90 -9.24
N GLU A 15 -11.49 -1.92 -8.06
CA GLU A 15 -11.48 -0.79 -7.14
C GLU A 15 -10.10 -0.60 -6.50
N LEU A 16 -9.43 -1.72 -6.16
CA LEU A 16 -8.05 -1.70 -5.68
C LEU A 16 -7.08 -1.11 -6.71
N GLN A 17 -7.24 -1.47 -7.99
CA GLN A 17 -6.42 -0.96 -9.07
C GLN A 17 -6.58 0.57 -9.21
N VAL A 18 -7.82 1.07 -9.24
CA VAL A 18 -8.09 2.52 -9.32
C VAL A 18 -7.52 3.27 -8.12
N ALA A 19 -7.68 2.72 -6.92
CA ALA A 19 -7.14 3.31 -5.71
C ALA A 19 -5.60 3.29 -5.68
N MET A 20 -4.98 2.20 -6.14
CA MET A 20 -3.53 2.05 -6.25
C MET A 20 -2.96 3.07 -7.25
N ASP A 21 -3.54 3.18 -8.44
CA ASP A 21 -3.11 4.14 -9.46
C ASP A 21 -3.17 5.57 -8.93
N TRP A 22 -4.23 5.90 -8.19
CA TRP A 22 -4.34 7.18 -7.51
C TRP A 22 -3.24 7.38 -6.46
N ALA A 23 -2.97 6.37 -5.61
CA ALA A 23 -1.91 6.44 -4.60
C ALA A 23 -0.53 6.69 -5.23
N CYS A 24 -0.20 5.97 -6.31
CA CYS A 24 1.03 6.13 -7.08
C CYS A 24 1.17 7.54 -7.68
N GLY A 25 0.07 8.12 -8.17
CA GLY A 25 0.06 9.48 -8.70
C GLY A 25 0.11 10.59 -7.64
N ASN A 26 -0.19 10.28 -6.38
CA ASN A 26 -0.36 11.27 -5.31
C ASN A 26 0.64 11.12 -4.15
N GLY A 27 1.74 10.38 -4.34
CA GLY A 27 2.89 10.39 -3.42
C GLY A 27 3.38 9.03 -2.92
N ALA A 28 2.71 7.92 -3.25
CA ALA A 28 3.26 6.59 -3.03
C ALA A 28 4.52 6.35 -3.88
N ASP A 29 5.48 5.58 -3.37
CA ASP A 29 6.53 5.02 -4.23
C ASP A 29 6.08 3.66 -4.77
N CYS A 30 5.62 3.65 -6.02
CA CYS A 30 5.21 2.45 -6.73
C CYS A 30 6.33 1.82 -7.58
N SER A 31 7.58 2.26 -7.43
CA SER A 31 8.72 1.64 -8.13
C SER A 31 8.96 0.22 -7.65
N LYS A 32 8.72 -0.09 -6.37
CA LYS A 32 9.03 -1.40 -5.77
C LYS A 32 8.08 -2.53 -6.15
N ILE A 33 6.92 -2.20 -6.70
CA ILE A 33 5.92 -3.14 -7.19
C ILE A 33 6.04 -3.43 -8.69
N GLN A 34 7.00 -2.82 -9.39
CA GLN A 34 7.24 -3.06 -10.82
C GLN A 34 7.97 -4.38 -11.06
N GLU A 35 7.94 -4.88 -12.29
CA GLU A 35 8.62 -6.11 -12.66
C GLU A 35 10.12 -6.08 -12.26
N ASN A 36 10.63 -7.20 -11.76
CA ASN A 36 11.99 -7.36 -11.23
C ASN A 36 12.30 -6.57 -9.94
N GLN A 37 11.29 -6.01 -9.27
CA GLN A 37 11.47 -5.31 -8.00
C GLN A 37 11.04 -6.15 -6.79
N PRO A 38 11.50 -5.82 -5.57
CA PRO A 38 11.34 -6.69 -4.40
C PRO A 38 9.88 -6.99 -4.01
N CYS A 39 8.94 -6.11 -4.35
CA CYS A 39 7.52 -6.27 -4.02
C CYS A 39 6.66 -6.61 -5.24
N TYR A 40 7.27 -7.10 -6.33
CA TYR A 40 6.52 -7.55 -7.49
C TYR A 40 5.76 -8.86 -7.22
N TYR A 41 6.38 -9.80 -6.49
CA TYR A 41 5.76 -11.06 -6.15
C TYR A 41 5.19 -11.05 -4.73
N PRO A 42 3.99 -11.62 -4.51
CA PRO A 42 3.12 -12.20 -5.53
C PRO A 42 2.51 -11.13 -6.44
N ASN A 43 2.45 -11.45 -7.74
CA ASN A 43 1.97 -10.52 -8.78
C ASN A 43 0.43 -10.48 -8.79
N THR A 44 -0.14 -9.84 -7.78
CA THR A 44 -1.58 -9.60 -7.69
C THR A 44 -1.86 -8.15 -7.32
N VAL A 45 -2.98 -7.62 -7.82
CA VAL A 45 -3.41 -6.24 -7.58
C VAL A 45 -3.46 -5.94 -6.09
N ARG A 46 -3.95 -6.86 -5.26
CA ARG A 46 -4.02 -6.69 -3.81
C ARG A 46 -2.67 -6.46 -3.12
N HIS A 47 -1.63 -7.20 -3.51
CA HIS A 47 -0.31 -7.05 -2.89
C HIS A 47 0.37 -5.77 -3.34
N HIS A 48 0.23 -5.43 -4.62
CA HIS A 48 0.73 -4.16 -5.15
C HIS A 48 0.00 -2.96 -4.53
N ALA A 49 -1.32 -3.04 -4.39
CA ALA A 49 -2.15 -2.01 -3.76
C ALA A 49 -1.79 -1.84 -2.28
N SER A 50 -1.63 -2.93 -1.53
CA SER A 50 -1.20 -2.88 -0.12
C SER A 50 0.12 -2.13 0.04
N TYR A 51 1.10 -2.41 -0.82
CA TYR A 51 2.38 -1.72 -0.79
C TYR A 51 2.24 -0.22 -1.12
N ALA A 52 1.49 0.10 -2.18
CA ALA A 52 1.26 1.48 -2.58
C ALA A 52 0.51 2.28 -1.51
N PHE A 53 -0.52 1.69 -0.90
CA PHE A 53 -1.30 2.29 0.18
C PHE A 53 -0.43 2.57 1.41
N ASN A 54 0.41 1.62 1.81
CA ASN A 54 1.33 1.86 2.91
C ASN A 54 2.34 2.97 2.57
N SER A 55 2.96 2.93 1.38
CA SER A 55 3.93 3.97 0.99
C SER A 55 3.30 5.37 1.01
N TYR A 56 2.08 5.51 0.46
CA TYR A 56 1.32 6.76 0.55
C TYR A 56 1.06 7.16 2.00
N PHE A 57 0.52 6.24 2.79
CA PHE A 57 0.13 6.49 4.18
C PHE A 57 1.31 6.94 5.02
N GLN A 58 2.45 6.24 4.98
CA GLN A 58 3.62 6.63 5.76
C GLN A 58 4.15 8.02 5.37
N LYS A 59 4.17 8.34 4.08
CA LYS A 59 4.71 9.61 3.58
C LYS A 59 3.80 10.80 3.88
N LEU A 60 2.49 10.59 3.95
CA LEU A 60 1.53 11.68 4.03
C LEU A 60 0.68 11.72 5.29
N LYS A 61 0.76 10.73 6.20
CA LYS A 61 -0.02 10.73 7.45
C LYS A 61 0.19 11.98 8.31
N HIS A 62 1.39 12.55 8.29
CA HIS A 62 1.71 13.79 8.99
C HIS A 62 1.23 15.07 8.27
N ASN A 63 0.76 14.92 7.03
CA ASN A 63 0.25 15.98 6.16
C ASN A 63 -1.24 15.78 5.80
N GLY A 64 -1.97 15.01 6.62
CA GLY A 64 -3.41 14.77 6.43
C GLY A 64 -3.79 13.61 5.50
N GLY A 65 -2.81 12.86 4.99
CA GLY A 65 -3.06 11.59 4.30
C GLY A 65 -3.65 10.56 5.25
N SER A 66 -4.54 9.70 4.75
CA SER A 66 -5.21 8.67 5.55
C SER A 66 -5.19 7.32 4.87
N CYS A 67 -5.30 6.26 5.67
CA CYS A 67 -5.52 4.90 5.19
C CYS A 67 -7.01 4.66 4.93
N TYR A 68 -7.58 5.36 3.95
CA TYR A 68 -9.01 5.22 3.63
C TYR A 68 -9.24 4.67 2.23
N PHE A 69 -8.69 5.32 1.18
CA PHE A 69 -8.81 4.88 -0.21
C PHE A 69 -10.25 4.49 -0.62
N LYS A 70 -11.26 5.27 -0.19
CA LYS A 70 -12.71 4.99 -0.37
C LYS A 70 -13.21 3.69 0.28
N GLY A 71 -12.58 3.26 1.37
CA GLY A 71 -12.86 1.99 2.04
C GLY A 71 -12.06 0.81 1.49
N ALA A 72 -11.16 1.03 0.53
CA ALA A 72 -10.36 -0.03 -0.08
C ALA A 72 -9.15 -0.47 0.76
N ALA A 73 -8.92 0.17 1.90
CA ALA A 73 -7.77 -0.08 2.75
C ALA A 73 -8.12 -0.03 4.23
N LEU A 74 -7.30 -0.71 5.03
CA LEU A 74 -7.43 -0.80 6.47
C LEU A 74 -6.08 -0.65 7.17
N VAL A 75 -6.11 -0.10 8.37
CA VAL A 75 -4.92 0.03 9.22
C VAL A 75 -4.64 -1.33 9.87
N SER A 76 -3.39 -1.76 9.79
CA SER A 76 -2.87 -2.97 10.42
C SER A 76 -1.80 -2.60 11.45
N ASP A 77 -1.85 -3.22 12.62
CA ASP A 77 -0.77 -3.17 13.63
C ASP A 77 0.26 -4.32 13.44
N LEU A 78 0.07 -5.14 12.40
CA LEU A 78 0.99 -6.20 12.00
C LEU A 78 1.81 -5.74 10.79
N ASP A 79 3.13 -5.87 10.88
CA ASP A 79 4.05 -5.61 9.77
C ASP A 79 3.75 -6.58 8.60
N PRO A 80 3.30 -6.08 7.44
CA PRO A 80 2.96 -6.90 6.28
C PRO A 80 4.19 -7.25 5.44
N SER A 81 5.41 -6.93 5.88
CA SER A 81 6.65 -7.28 5.17
C SER A 81 6.86 -8.79 5.06
N TYR A 82 7.31 -9.25 3.90
CA TYR A 82 7.64 -10.65 3.64
C TYR A 82 8.84 -10.74 2.70
N ASP A 83 9.64 -11.80 2.83
CA ASP A 83 10.85 -12.03 2.02
C ASP A 83 11.71 -10.76 1.84
N SER A 84 11.91 -10.33 0.58
CA SER A 84 12.61 -9.11 0.18
C SER A 84 11.70 -7.88 0.08
N CYS A 85 10.38 -8.05 0.14
CA CYS A 85 9.43 -6.94 0.15
C CYS A 85 9.29 -6.34 1.55
N LYS A 86 9.81 -5.13 1.73
CA LYS A 86 9.78 -4.42 3.03
C LYS A 86 8.86 -3.22 2.97
N TYR A 87 7.86 -3.21 3.85
CA TYR A 87 6.93 -2.11 4.01
C TYR A 87 7.56 -1.06 4.91
N GLU A 88 7.59 0.18 4.45
CA GLU A 88 8.13 1.28 5.23
C GLU A 88 7.27 1.55 6.47
N PHE A 89 7.92 2.01 7.54
CA PHE A 89 7.28 2.63 8.69
C PHE A 89 8.03 3.95 8.97
N ILE A 90 7.30 5.06 8.91
CA ILE A 90 7.84 6.39 9.23
C ILE A 90 7.23 6.82 10.56
N PRO A 91 8.02 6.98 11.64
CA PRO A 91 7.51 7.39 12.95
C PRO A 91 6.68 8.68 12.93
#